data_AF-L7RBH4-F1
#
_entry.id   AF-L7RBH4-F1
#
_cell.length_a   1.000
_cell.length_b   1.000
_cell.length_c   1.000
_cell.angle_alpha   90.00
_cell.angle_beta   90.00
_cell.angle_gamma   90.00
#
_symmetry.space_group_name_H-M   'P 1'
#
loop_
_entity.id
_entity.type
_entity.pdbx_description
1 polymer ?
#
loop_
_entity_poly.entity_id
_entity_poly.type
_entity_poly.pdbx_seq_one_letter_code
_entity_poly.pdbx_strand_id
1 'polypeptide(L)'
;VHIMHTALVSGWAGSMALYELAVFDPSDPVLDPMWRQGMFVLPFMTRLGITNSWGGWNITGETVTNPGIWSYEGVATAHIVFSGLCFLAAIWHWVYWDLDVFCDDRTGKPSLDLPKIFGIHLFLSGVACFGFGAFHVTGLYGPGIWVSDPYGLTGKIQPVNPAWGAEGFDPFVSE
;
A
#
# COMPACT_ATOMS: atom_id res chain seq x y z
N VAL A 1 -21.28 4.22 6.82
CA VAL A 1 -20.76 2.86 7.14
C VAL A 1 -19.51 2.48 6.38
N HIS A 2 -19.39 2.74 5.07
CA HIS A 2 -18.17 2.42 4.29
C HIS A 2 -16.88 2.98 4.91
N ILE A 3 -16.91 4.24 5.37
CA ILE A 3 -15.74 4.88 6.01
C ILE A 3 -15.31 4.13 7.29
N MET A 4 -16.25 3.62 8.09
CA MET A 4 -15.94 2.82 9.27
C MET A 4 -15.25 1.51 8.88
N HIS A 5 -15.75 0.83 7.85
CA HIS A 5 -15.10 -0.38 7.34
C HIS A 5 -13.66 -0.08 6.87
N THR A 6 -13.45 1.02 6.13
CA THR A 6 -12.10 1.47 5.74
C THR A 6 -11.20 1.74 6.95
N ALA A 7 -11.72 2.38 8.00
CA ALA A 7 -10.99 2.61 9.24
C ALA A 7 -10.54 1.30 9.89
N LEU A 8 -11.43 0.31 9.98
CA LEU A 8 -11.12 -1.01 10.56
C LEU A 8 -10.05 -1.75 9.75
N VAL A 9 -10.15 -1.76 8.42
CA VAL A 9 -9.16 -2.41 7.55
C VAL A 9 -7.79 -1.73 7.66
N SER A 10 -7.76 -0.39 7.67
CA SER A 10 -6.51 0.36 7.85
C SER A 10 -5.89 0.14 9.24
N GLY A 11 -6.72 0.11 10.29
CA GLY A 11 -6.29 -0.17 11.65
C GLY A 11 -5.73 -1.58 11.81
N TRP A 12 -6.35 -2.58 11.15
CA TRP A 12 -5.82 -3.94 11.06
C TRP A 12 -4.47 -3.97 10.38
N ALA A 13 -4.30 -3.28 9.24
CA ALA A 13 -3.03 -3.25 8.50
C ALA A 13 -1.88 -2.67 9.36
N GLY A 14 -2.13 -1.55 10.03
CA GLY A 14 -1.15 -0.94 10.94
C GLY A 14 -0.83 -1.85 12.14
N SER A 15 -1.86 -2.45 12.76
CA SER A 15 -1.68 -3.33 13.92
C SER A 15 -0.95 -4.62 13.57
N MET A 16 -1.25 -5.22 12.42
CA MET A 16 -0.55 -6.42 11.93
C MET A 16 0.92 -6.13 11.64
N ALA A 17 1.22 -4.99 11.01
CA ALA A 17 2.60 -4.58 10.76
C ALA A 17 3.38 -4.34 12.06
N LEU A 18 2.79 -3.66 13.05
CA LEU A 18 3.42 -3.48 14.37
C LEU A 18 3.63 -4.81 15.10
N TYR A 19 2.68 -5.73 15.01
CA TYR A 19 2.83 -7.07 15.60
C TYR A 19 3.98 -7.83 14.95
N GLU A 20 4.03 -7.88 13.62
CA GLU A 20 5.12 -8.56 12.90
C GLU A 20 6.48 -7.95 13.23
N LEU A 21 6.59 -6.60 13.24
CA LEU A 21 7.84 -5.93 13.63
C LEU A 21 8.28 -6.22 15.07
N ALA A 22 7.34 -6.50 15.98
CA ALA A 22 7.67 -6.83 17.36
C ALA A 22 8.25 -8.24 17.54
N VAL A 23 8.01 -9.14 16.58
CA VAL A 23 8.44 -10.55 16.66
C VAL A 23 9.42 -10.97 15.57
N PHE A 24 9.58 -10.16 14.52
CA PHE A 24 10.49 -10.44 13.41
C PHE A 24 11.96 -10.35 13.84
N ASP A 25 12.74 -11.38 13.51
CA ASP A 25 14.18 -11.43 13.68
C ASP A 25 14.88 -11.10 12.34
N PRO A 26 15.51 -9.93 12.20
CA PRO A 26 16.20 -9.54 10.96
C PRO A 26 17.64 -10.08 10.86
N SER A 27 18.11 -10.92 11.78
CA SER A 27 19.53 -11.27 11.91
C SER A 27 20.10 -12.15 10.80
N ASP A 28 19.29 -13.02 10.20
CA ASP A 28 19.72 -13.95 9.14
C ASP A 28 18.72 -13.99 7.97
N PRO A 29 18.90 -13.13 6.95
CA PRO A 29 18.05 -13.15 5.76
C PRO A 29 18.28 -14.37 4.85
N VAL A 30 19.33 -15.16 5.08
CA VAL A 30 19.68 -16.31 4.23
C VAL A 30 18.97 -17.57 4.73
N LEU A 31 19.14 -17.92 6.01
CA LEU A 31 18.58 -19.14 6.56
C LEU A 31 17.28 -18.92 7.31
N ASP A 32 16.97 -17.72 7.81
CA ASP A 32 15.70 -17.43 8.49
C ASP A 32 14.95 -16.21 7.92
N PRO A 33 14.65 -16.19 6.60
CA PRO A 33 13.93 -15.07 5.98
C PRO A 33 12.48 -14.94 6.48
N MET A 34 11.86 -13.79 6.19
CA MET A 34 10.49 -13.42 6.59
C MET A 34 9.44 -14.53 6.46
N TRP A 35 9.50 -15.34 5.39
CA TRP A 35 8.52 -16.39 5.13
C TRP A 35 8.68 -17.62 6.03
N ARG A 36 9.87 -17.84 6.62
CA ARG A 36 10.09 -18.88 7.65
C ARG A 36 9.55 -18.49 9.02
N GLN A 37 9.49 -17.19 9.28
CA GLN A 37 9.02 -16.64 10.55
C GLN A 37 7.50 -16.38 10.57
N GLY A 38 6.78 -16.74 9.50
CA GLY A 38 5.33 -16.54 9.40
C GLY A 38 4.92 -15.08 9.18
N MET A 39 5.81 -14.25 8.63
CA MET A 39 5.47 -12.86 8.30
C MET A 39 4.50 -12.82 7.12
N PHE A 40 3.42 -12.05 7.26
CA PHE A 40 2.37 -11.94 6.27
C PHE A 40 2.39 -10.58 5.57
N VAL A 41 2.48 -9.46 6.30
CA VAL A 41 2.40 -8.10 5.72
C VAL A 41 3.77 -7.49 5.37
N LEU A 42 4.86 -7.88 6.04
CA LEU A 42 6.23 -7.46 5.65
C LEU A 42 6.58 -7.76 4.19
N PRO A 43 6.25 -8.93 3.61
CA PRO A 43 6.47 -9.19 2.19
C PRO A 43 5.79 -8.18 1.27
N PHE A 44 4.57 -7.72 1.61
CA PHE A 44 3.83 -6.76 0.77
C PHE A 44 4.44 -5.36 0.83
N MET A 45 4.90 -4.94 2.01
CA MET A 45 5.64 -3.67 2.18
C MET A 45 6.96 -3.71 1.43
N THR A 46 7.72 -4.80 1.60
CA THR A 46 9.00 -5.03 0.92
C THR A 46 8.84 -5.08 -0.59
N ARG A 47 7.75 -5.66 -1.12
CA ARG A 47 7.51 -5.71 -2.57
C ARG A 47 7.48 -4.33 -3.23
N LEU A 48 7.07 -3.29 -2.50
CA LEU A 48 6.83 -1.95 -3.04
C LEU A 48 7.86 -0.90 -2.59
N GLY A 49 9.00 -1.32 -2.03
CA GLY A 49 10.12 -0.42 -1.77
C GLY A 49 10.45 -0.17 -0.30
N ILE A 50 9.69 -0.74 0.63
CA ILE A 50 9.95 -0.54 2.07
C ILE A 50 10.85 -1.66 2.57
N THR A 51 12.14 -1.37 2.71
CA THR A 51 13.17 -2.36 3.08
C THR A 51 13.89 -2.05 4.39
N ASN A 52 13.72 -0.85 4.93
CA ASN A 52 14.48 -0.34 6.08
C ASN A 52 13.59 -0.22 7.32
N SER A 53 14.19 -0.44 8.49
CA SER A 53 13.60 -0.19 9.81
C SER A 53 14.30 0.97 10.52
N TRP A 54 13.55 1.69 11.36
CA TRP A 54 14.09 2.64 12.35
C TRP A 54 15.01 1.98 13.39
N GLY A 55 14.96 0.66 13.53
CA GLY A 55 15.91 -0.13 14.31
C GLY A 55 17.29 -0.30 13.68
N GLY A 56 17.54 0.29 12.50
CA GLY A 56 18.86 0.34 11.87
C GLY A 56 19.23 -0.89 11.05
N TRP A 57 18.25 -1.72 10.67
CA TRP A 57 18.44 -2.89 9.81
C TRP A 57 17.69 -2.75 8.49
N ASN A 58 18.19 -3.44 7.46
CA ASN A 58 17.54 -3.65 6.17
C ASN A 58 17.19 -5.13 5.98
N ILE A 59 16.11 -5.41 5.26
CA ILE A 59 15.64 -6.77 4.97
C ILE A 59 16.65 -7.67 4.25
N THR A 60 17.63 -7.10 3.54
CA THR A 60 18.73 -7.85 2.91
C THR A 60 19.95 -8.06 3.82
N GLY A 61 19.86 -7.68 5.09
CA GLY A 61 20.91 -7.89 6.11
C GLY A 61 21.90 -6.74 6.26
N GLU A 62 21.70 -5.62 5.56
CA GLU A 62 22.56 -4.44 5.69
C GLU A 62 22.21 -3.61 6.94
N THR A 63 23.21 -2.93 7.51
CA THR A 63 22.99 -1.93 8.57
C THR A 63 22.67 -0.56 7.98
N VAL A 64 21.64 0.10 8.48
CA VAL A 64 21.15 1.38 7.98
C VAL A 64 21.28 2.45 9.06
N THR A 65 21.92 3.57 8.75
CA THR A 65 22.07 4.70 9.69
C THR A 65 20.91 5.70 9.62
N ASN A 66 20.34 5.91 8.43
CA ASN A 66 19.21 6.81 8.22
C ASN A 66 18.16 6.16 7.27
N PRO A 67 17.18 5.44 7.82
CA PRO A 67 16.12 4.78 7.05
C PRO A 67 15.08 5.75 6.46
N GLY A 68 15.13 7.05 6.80
CA GLY A 68 14.15 8.04 6.38
C GLY A 68 12.79 7.88 7.07
N ILE A 69 11.77 8.57 6.56
CA ILE A 69 10.42 8.56 7.13
C ILE A 69 9.66 7.29 6.77
N TRP A 70 9.82 6.78 5.54
CA TRP A 70 9.10 5.62 5.03
C TRP A 70 9.84 4.30 5.33
N SER A 71 9.97 3.99 6.63
CA SER A 71 10.34 2.67 7.13
C SER A 71 9.11 1.77 7.33
N TYR A 72 9.31 0.51 7.73
CA TYR A 72 8.20 -0.34 8.15
C TYR A 72 7.36 0.29 9.28
N GLU A 73 8.01 0.90 10.28
CA GLU A 73 7.34 1.60 11.38
C GLU A 73 6.59 2.84 10.90
N GLY A 74 7.17 3.59 9.97
CA GLY A 74 6.55 4.75 9.35
C GLY A 74 5.25 4.39 8.62
N VAL A 75 5.27 3.32 7.83
CA VAL A 75 4.07 2.80 7.14
C VAL A 75 3.02 2.33 8.13
N ALA A 76 3.41 1.57 9.17
CA ALA A 76 2.48 1.10 10.18
C ALA A 76 1.81 2.27 10.94
N THR A 77 2.61 3.27 11.32
CA THR A 77 2.13 4.48 12.00
C THR A 77 1.16 5.27 11.13
N ALA A 78 1.47 5.44 9.83
CA ALA A 78 0.60 6.13 8.88
C ALA A 78 -0.79 5.46 8.79
N HIS A 79 -0.85 4.13 8.78
CA HIS A 79 -2.11 3.38 8.77
C HIS A 79 -2.92 3.58 10.07
N ILE A 80 -2.29 3.58 11.24
CA ILE A 80 -2.99 3.83 12.50
C ILE A 80 -3.57 5.25 12.55
N VAL A 81 -2.78 6.26 12.14
CA VAL A 81 -3.27 7.65 12.08
C VAL A 81 -4.43 7.79 11.08
N PHE A 82 -4.29 7.21 9.89
CA PHE A 82 -5.34 7.25 8.87
C PHE A 82 -6.63 6.54 9.35
N SER A 83 -6.50 5.39 10.02
CA SER A 83 -7.63 4.69 10.65
C SER A 83 -8.40 5.60 11.62
N GLY A 84 -7.69 6.32 12.50
CA GLY A 84 -8.31 7.28 13.43
C GLY A 84 -9.02 8.44 12.71
N LEU A 85 -8.42 8.99 11.66
CA LEU A 85 -9.05 10.05 10.86
C LEU A 85 -10.33 9.56 10.17
N CYS A 86 -10.30 8.36 9.57
CA CYS A 86 -11.49 7.75 8.97
C CYS A 86 -12.56 7.46 10.02
N PHE A 87 -12.18 7.01 11.22
CA PHE A 87 -13.13 6.76 12.31
C PHE A 87 -13.89 8.04 12.71
N LEU A 88 -13.18 9.16 12.87
CA LEU A 88 -13.80 10.45 13.17
C LEU A 88 -14.72 10.93 12.04
N ALA A 89 -14.27 10.79 10.78
CA ALA A 89 -15.09 11.13 9.61
C ALA A 89 -16.36 10.26 9.53
N ALA A 90 -16.27 8.98 9.88
CA ALA A 90 -17.41 8.07 9.89
C ALA A 90 -18.49 8.51 10.91
N ILE A 91 -18.08 8.98 12.09
CA ILE A 91 -19.01 9.53 13.09
C ILE A 91 -19.69 10.79 12.53
N TRP A 92 -18.91 11.71 11.96
CA TRP A 92 -19.45 12.94 11.39
C TRP A 92 -20.50 12.64 10.31
N HIS A 93 -20.17 11.77 9.34
CA HIS A 93 -21.09 11.41 8.25
C HIS A 93 -22.32 10.62 8.71
N TRP A 94 -22.24 9.94 9.86
CA TRP A 94 -23.41 9.29 10.46
C TRP A 94 -24.37 10.30 11.09
N VAL A 95 -23.83 11.30 11.80
CA VAL A 95 -24.62 12.34 12.47
C VAL A 95 -25.24 13.28 11.44
N TYR A 96 -24.46 13.75 10.47
CA TYR A 96 -24.87 14.70 9.42
C TYR A 96 -25.19 13.98 8.12
N TRP A 97 -26.17 13.07 8.17
CA TRP A 97 -26.55 12.25 7.01
C TRP A 97 -27.47 12.97 6.01
N ASP A 98 -28.30 13.92 6.48
CA ASP A 98 -29.30 14.63 5.69
C ASP A 98 -28.70 15.88 5.04
N LEU A 99 -27.97 15.69 3.95
CA LEU A 99 -27.33 16.76 3.17
C LEU A 99 -28.02 16.90 1.81
N ASP A 100 -28.20 18.15 1.35
CA ASP A 100 -28.84 18.47 0.07
C ASP A 100 -28.20 17.77 -1.13
N VAL A 101 -26.88 17.52 -1.09
CA VAL A 101 -26.15 16.80 -2.16
C VAL A 101 -26.66 15.38 -2.40
N PHE A 102 -27.34 14.77 -1.41
CA PHE A 102 -27.92 13.44 -1.55
C PHE A 102 -29.37 13.46 -2.02
N CYS A 103 -30.00 14.63 -2.08
CA CYS A 103 -31.39 14.82 -2.45
C CYS A 103 -31.53 15.30 -3.90
N ASP A 104 -32.53 14.79 -4.61
CA ASP A 104 -32.91 15.32 -5.92
C ASP A 104 -33.80 16.55 -5.75
N ASP A 105 -33.33 17.71 -6.21
CA ASP A 105 -34.04 19.01 -6.13
C ASP A 105 -35.49 18.95 -6.66
N ARG A 106 -35.79 18.04 -7.60
CA ARG A 106 -37.13 17.94 -8.20
C ARG A 106 -38.11 17.19 -7.31
N THR A 107 -37.62 16.24 -6.52
CA THR A 107 -38.46 15.31 -5.76
C THR A 107 -38.28 15.43 -4.24
N GLY A 108 -37.21 16.09 -3.79
CA GLY A 108 -36.82 16.17 -2.38
C GLY A 108 -36.42 14.82 -1.77
N LYS A 109 -36.17 13.79 -2.61
CA LYS A 109 -35.88 12.43 -2.17
C LYS A 109 -34.41 12.07 -2.37
N PRO A 110 -33.86 11.17 -1.54
CA PRO A 110 -32.52 10.64 -1.78
C PRO A 110 -32.38 10.01 -3.16
N SER A 111 -31.35 10.40 -3.91
CA SER A 111 -31.09 9.89 -5.26
C SER A 111 -29.60 9.88 -5.57
N LEU A 112 -29.13 8.83 -6.24
CA LEU A 112 -27.74 8.68 -6.66
C LEU A 112 -27.69 8.34 -8.16
N ASP A 113 -27.01 9.19 -8.93
CA ASP A 113 -26.73 8.94 -10.35
C ASP A 113 -25.57 7.94 -10.49
N LEU A 114 -25.89 6.66 -10.33
CA LEU A 114 -24.90 5.58 -10.32
C LEU A 114 -24.03 5.50 -11.60
N PRO A 115 -24.56 5.70 -12.82
CA PRO A 115 -23.73 5.76 -14.02
C PRO A 115 -22.66 6.86 -13.96
N LYS A 116 -23.02 8.07 -13.48
CA LYS A 116 -22.06 9.16 -13.31
C LYS A 116 -21.04 8.85 -12.21
N ILE A 117 -21.51 8.31 -11.08
CA ILE A 117 -20.62 7.87 -9.97
C ILE A 117 -19.61 6.85 -10.47
N PHE A 118 -20.04 5.85 -11.25
CA PHE A 118 -19.15 4.87 -11.84
C PHE A 118 -18.08 5.52 -12.74
N GLY A 119 -18.49 6.43 -13.63
CA GLY A 119 -17.56 7.15 -14.50
C GLY A 119 -16.49 7.94 -13.73
N ILE A 120 -16.89 8.61 -12.64
CA ILE A 120 -15.95 9.34 -11.76
C ILE A 120 -14.94 8.38 -11.12
N HIS A 121 -15.40 7.28 -10.52
CA HIS A 121 -14.52 6.32 -9.86
C HIS A 121 -13.60 5.60 -10.85
N LEU A 122 -14.10 5.24 -12.04
CA LEU A 122 -13.30 4.61 -13.09
C LEU A 122 -12.21 5.57 -13.59
N PHE A 123 -12.53 6.84 -13.82
CA PHE A 123 -11.56 7.84 -14.24
C PHE A 123 -10.45 8.01 -13.18
N LEU A 124 -10.82 8.19 -11.91
CA LEU A 124 -9.85 8.32 -10.82
C LEU A 124 -8.98 7.05 -10.67
N SER A 125 -9.58 5.87 -10.84
CA SER A 125 -8.84 4.59 -10.81
C SER A 125 -7.85 4.50 -11.98
N GLY A 126 -8.23 4.97 -13.17
CA GLY A 126 -7.34 5.06 -14.33
C GLY A 126 -6.16 6.00 -14.10
N VAL A 127 -6.41 7.19 -13.55
CA VAL A 127 -5.35 8.16 -13.19
C VAL A 127 -4.40 7.57 -12.14
N ALA A 128 -4.94 6.94 -11.09
CA ALA A 128 -4.14 6.31 -10.04
C ALA A 128 -3.29 5.15 -10.59
N CYS A 129 -3.87 4.28 -11.42
CA CYS A 129 -3.17 3.17 -12.07
C CYS A 129 -2.03 3.66 -12.97
N PHE A 130 -2.31 4.65 -13.83
CA PHE A 130 -1.30 5.25 -14.70
C PHE A 130 -0.16 5.88 -13.90
N GLY A 131 -0.47 6.67 -12.87
CA GLY A 131 0.54 7.30 -12.03
C GLY A 131 1.41 6.28 -11.29
N PHE A 132 0.81 5.22 -10.74
CA PHE A 132 1.55 4.15 -10.08
C PHE A 132 2.55 3.48 -11.04
N GLY A 133 2.10 3.07 -12.23
CA GLY A 133 2.97 2.48 -13.24
C GLY A 133 4.06 3.45 -13.72
N ALA A 134 3.66 4.65 -14.16
CA ALA A 134 4.56 5.60 -14.81
C ALA A 134 5.62 6.21 -13.87
N PHE A 135 5.34 6.31 -12.56
CA PHE A 135 6.24 6.98 -11.61
C PHE A 135 6.79 6.07 -10.52
N HIS A 136 5.94 5.25 -9.87
CA HIS A 136 6.38 4.41 -8.74
C HIS A 136 7.18 3.21 -9.23
N VAL A 137 6.62 2.44 -10.19
CA VAL A 137 7.22 1.20 -10.70
C VAL A 137 8.46 1.46 -11.54
N THR A 138 8.42 2.49 -12.40
CA THR A 138 9.57 2.89 -13.24
C THR A 138 10.73 3.49 -12.46
N GLY A 139 10.54 3.79 -11.17
CA GLY A 139 11.51 4.50 -10.35
C GLY A 139 11.74 5.96 -10.78
N LEU A 140 10.95 6.50 -11.72
CA LEU A 140 11.10 7.89 -12.17
C LEU A 140 10.84 8.90 -11.04
N TYR A 141 9.88 8.59 -10.16
CA TYR A 141 9.59 9.39 -8.97
C TYR A 141 9.18 8.50 -7.77
N GLY A 142 9.64 7.25 -7.77
CA GLY A 142 9.39 6.29 -6.70
C GLY A 142 10.55 5.30 -6.54
N PRO A 143 10.42 4.33 -5.63
CA PRO A 143 11.51 3.40 -5.33
C PRO A 143 11.65 2.28 -6.37
N GLY A 144 10.66 2.06 -7.23
CA GLY A 144 10.54 0.85 -8.03
C GLY A 144 9.85 -0.28 -7.26
N ILE A 145 10.11 -1.52 -7.64
CA ILE A 145 9.53 -2.72 -7.04
C ILE A 145 10.60 -3.77 -6.76
N TRP A 146 10.24 -4.78 -5.98
CA TRP A 146 11.12 -5.93 -5.75
C TRP A 146 11.27 -6.79 -7.00
N VAL A 147 12.51 -7.15 -7.29
CA VAL A 147 12.88 -8.11 -8.33
C VAL A 147 13.86 -9.13 -7.75
N SER A 148 14.09 -10.23 -8.46
CA SER A 148 15.18 -11.15 -8.14
C SER A 148 15.71 -11.81 -9.40
N ASP A 149 16.87 -12.44 -9.28
CA ASP A 149 17.33 -13.45 -10.23
C ASP A 149 16.41 -14.69 -10.20
N PRO A 150 16.47 -15.56 -11.23
CA PRO A 150 15.61 -16.75 -11.33
C PRO A 150 15.71 -17.76 -10.18
N TYR A 151 16.78 -17.70 -9.38
CA TYR A 151 17.01 -18.60 -8.24
C TYR A 151 16.68 -17.96 -6.89
N GLY A 152 16.23 -16.70 -6.86
CA GLY A 152 15.82 -16.04 -5.62
C GLY A 152 16.98 -15.69 -4.68
N LEU A 153 18.19 -15.49 -5.20
CA LEU A 153 19.43 -15.33 -4.42
C LEU A 153 19.86 -13.86 -4.24
N THR A 154 19.52 -12.98 -5.19
CA THR A 154 19.97 -11.59 -5.25
C THR A 154 18.79 -10.62 -5.37
N GLY A 155 17.74 -10.87 -4.60
CA GLY A 155 16.54 -10.04 -4.61
C GLY A 155 16.81 -8.64 -4.05
N LYS A 156 16.23 -7.62 -4.68
CA LYS A 156 16.35 -6.21 -4.27
C LYS A 156 15.24 -5.36 -4.88
N ILE A 157 15.09 -4.14 -4.37
CA ILE A 157 14.28 -3.09 -4.99
C ILE A 157 15.03 -2.52 -6.19
N GLN A 158 14.34 -2.40 -7.33
CA GLN A 158 14.86 -1.67 -8.48
C GLN A 158 13.77 -0.98 -9.30
N PRO A 159 14.13 0.10 -10.02
CA PRO A 159 13.33 0.65 -11.11
C PRO A 159 13.12 -0.38 -12.24
N VAL A 160 11.91 -0.45 -12.79
CA VAL A 160 11.58 -1.39 -13.89
C VAL A 160 11.15 -0.65 -15.14
N ASN A 161 11.77 -0.96 -16.27
CA ASN A 161 11.40 -0.36 -17.57
C ASN A 161 10.24 -1.12 -18.19
N PRO A 162 9.27 -0.42 -18.82
CA PRO A 162 8.13 -1.08 -19.43
C PRO A 162 8.51 -1.83 -20.72
N ALA A 163 8.03 -3.06 -20.87
CA ALA A 163 8.04 -3.79 -22.13
C ALA A 163 6.73 -3.59 -22.90
N TRP A 164 6.83 -3.34 -24.21
CA TRP A 164 5.67 -3.11 -25.09
C TRP A 164 5.45 -4.23 -26.11
N GLY A 165 6.35 -5.21 -26.17
CA GLY A 165 6.19 -6.41 -27.00
C GLY A 165 5.37 -7.50 -26.32
N ALA A 166 5.40 -8.69 -26.89
CA ALA A 166 4.64 -9.84 -26.36
C ALA A 166 5.21 -10.36 -25.03
N GLU A 167 6.48 -10.08 -24.75
CA GLU A 167 7.17 -10.39 -23.51
C GLU A 167 6.54 -9.74 -22.28
N GLY A 168 5.82 -8.61 -22.42
CA GLY A 168 5.07 -7.99 -21.31
C GLY A 168 3.86 -8.82 -20.84
N PHE A 169 3.53 -9.91 -21.54
CA PHE A 169 2.52 -10.89 -21.10
C PHE A 169 3.14 -12.13 -20.44
N ASP A 170 4.47 -12.21 -20.34
CA ASP A 170 5.14 -13.27 -19.58
C ASP A 170 5.01 -12.99 -18.07
N PRO A 171 4.41 -13.90 -17.28
CA PRO A 171 4.20 -13.69 -15.85
C PRO A 171 5.51 -13.62 -15.02
N PHE A 172 6.68 -13.91 -15.61
CA PHE A 172 7.98 -13.85 -14.96
C PHE A 172 8.87 -12.71 -15.45
N VAL A 173 8.42 -11.92 -16.42
CA VAL A 173 9.07 -10.67 -16.82
C VAL A 173 8.42 -9.53 -16.03
N SER A 174 9.21 -8.77 -15.29
CA SER A 174 8.70 -7.67 -14.46
C SER A 174 8.40 -6.40 -15.26
N GLU A 175 8.91 -6.33 -16.49
CA GLU A 175 8.81 -5.21 -17.45
C GLU A 175 7.38 -4.97 -17.95
#